data_AF-A0A960HND7-F1
#
_entry.id   AF-A0A960HND7-F1
#
_cell.length_a   1.000
_cell.length_b   1.000
_cell.length_c   1.000
_cell.angle_alpha   90.00
_cell.angle_beta   90.00
_cell.angle_gamma   90.00
#
_symmetry.space_group_name_H-M   'P 1'
#
loop_
_entity.id
_entity.type
_entity.pdbx_description
1 polymer ?
#
loop_
_entity_poly.entity_id
_entity_poly.type
_entity_poly.pdbx_seq_one_letter_code
_entity_poly.pdbx_strand_id
1 'polypeptide(L)'
;TLLMLHRKLGRWFQPGGHADGDANLAGVALREATEETGIDGLEVVVPAIDVDVHRVEPPGEQPHLHLDTRFLVLAPAGATEEGNEESRALRWVGLEDLDDLDPPIDPGTRRLVARGLAVAREVAG
;
A
#
# COMPACT_ATOMS: atom_id res chain seq x y z
N THR A 1 7.93 -0.73 5.62
CA THR A 1 6.85 -0.71 4.62
C THR A 1 7.07 0.41 3.64
N LEU A 2 6.84 0.23 2.35
CA LEU A 2 6.93 1.29 1.36
C LEU A 2 5.60 2.06 1.29
N LEU A 3 5.64 3.39 1.40
CA LEU A 3 4.50 4.28 1.18
C LEU A 3 4.76 5.21 0.00
N MET A 4 3.69 5.60 -0.69
CA MET A 4 3.69 6.58 -1.77
C MET A 4 2.96 7.86 -1.37
N LEU A 5 3.56 9.01 -1.64
CA LEU A 5 2.90 10.29 -1.54
C LEU A 5 2.10 10.53 -2.82
N HIS A 6 0.79 10.30 -2.76
CA HIS A 6 -0.09 10.34 -3.92
C HIS A 6 -0.17 11.76 -4.52
N ARG A 7 0.01 11.90 -5.83
CA ARG A 7 0.13 13.18 -6.54
C ARG A 7 -1.15 14.01 -6.55
N LYS A 8 -2.30 13.37 -6.80
CA LYS A 8 -3.62 14.05 -6.81
C LYS A 8 -4.12 14.34 -5.40
N LEU A 9 -4.07 13.35 -4.50
CA LEU A 9 -4.61 13.45 -3.14
C LEU A 9 -3.71 14.17 -2.14
N GLY A 10 -2.41 14.24 -2.41
CA GLY A 10 -1.44 14.85 -1.49
C GLY A 10 -1.42 14.14 -0.13
N ARG A 11 -1.50 12.81 -0.10
CA ARG A 11 -1.53 11.99 1.11
C ARG A 11 -0.65 10.75 0.92
N TRP A 12 -0.10 10.23 2.02
CA TRP A 12 0.67 9.00 2.01
C TRP A 12 -0.25 7.78 2.08
N PHE A 13 -0.02 6.81 1.19
CA PHE A 13 -0.73 5.53 1.13
C PHE A 13 0.23 4.38 0.82
N GLN A 14 -0.18 3.17 1.10
CA GLN A 14 0.38 1.98 0.47
C GLN A 14 0.06 1.95 -1.04
N PRO A 15 0.85 1.24 -1.86
CA PRO A 15 0.44 0.90 -3.22
C PRO A 15 -0.86 0.08 -3.24
N GLY A 16 -1.69 0.27 -4.27
CA GLY A 16 -2.92 -0.49 -4.47
C GLY A 16 -3.96 0.22 -5.34
N GLY A 17 -4.92 -0.55 -5.84
CA GLY A 17 -5.94 -0.07 -6.77
C GLY A 17 -7.20 -0.94 -6.78
N HIS A 18 -8.10 -0.63 -7.71
CA HIS A 18 -9.34 -1.37 -7.88
C HIS A 18 -9.10 -2.76 -8.46
N ALA A 19 -9.94 -3.73 -8.06
CA ALA A 19 -9.90 -5.08 -8.62
C ALA A 19 -10.55 -5.17 -10.01
N ASP A 20 -11.41 -4.22 -10.38
CA ASP A 20 -12.07 -4.14 -11.69
C ASP A 20 -12.72 -5.45 -12.19
N GLY A 21 -13.28 -6.22 -11.25
CA GLY A 21 -13.93 -7.50 -11.50
C GLY A 21 -13.00 -8.72 -11.44
N ASP A 22 -11.71 -8.53 -11.22
CA ASP A 22 -10.76 -9.62 -10.96
C ASP A 22 -10.97 -10.21 -9.55
N ALA A 23 -11.23 -11.51 -9.49
CA ALA A 23 -11.41 -12.24 -8.24
C ALA A 23 -10.07 -12.60 -7.56
N ASN A 24 -8.94 -12.51 -8.27
CA ASN A 24 -7.61 -12.75 -7.74
C ASN A 24 -7.05 -11.49 -7.06
N LEU A 25 -7.60 -11.16 -5.89
CA LEU A 25 -7.22 -9.95 -5.15
C LEU A 25 -5.72 -9.90 -4.78
N ALA A 26 -5.09 -11.06 -4.56
CA ALA A 26 -3.65 -11.13 -4.32
C ALA A 26 -2.84 -10.75 -5.57
N GLY A 27 -3.29 -11.22 -6.75
CA GLY A 27 -2.70 -10.84 -8.04
C GLY A 27 -2.90 -9.36 -8.37
N VAL A 28 -4.07 -8.79 -8.05
CA VAL A 28 -4.32 -7.35 -8.17
C VAL A 28 -3.35 -6.58 -7.30
N ALA A 29 -3.24 -6.92 -6.01
CA ALA A 29 -2.33 -6.24 -5.09
C ALA A 29 -0.86 -6.31 -5.56
N LEU A 30 -0.44 -7.46 -6.09
CA LEU A 30 0.91 -7.63 -6.64
C LEU A 30 1.14 -6.75 -7.88
N ARG A 31 0.18 -6.74 -8.82
CA ARG A 31 0.26 -5.94 -10.05
C ARG A 31 0.36 -4.45 -9.73
N GLU A 32 -0.54 -3.93 -8.90
CA GLU A 32 -0.56 -2.52 -8.50
C GLU A 32 0.74 -2.14 -7.79
N ALA A 33 1.23 -2.98 -6.87
CA ALA A 33 2.51 -2.74 -6.21
C ALA A 33 3.67 -2.68 -7.20
N THR A 34 3.73 -3.56 -8.21
CA THR A 34 4.74 -3.50 -9.27
C THR A 34 4.61 -2.23 -10.11
N GLU A 35 3.40 -1.89 -10.56
CA GLU A 35 3.14 -0.74 -11.44
C GLU A 35 3.40 0.62 -10.77
N GLU A 36 3.10 0.75 -9.47
CA GLU A 36 3.22 2.00 -8.74
C GLU A 36 4.60 2.23 -8.12
N THR A 37 5.34 1.15 -7.83
CA THR A 37 6.66 1.24 -7.19
C THR A 37 7.82 1.01 -8.15
N GLY A 38 7.57 0.43 -9.33
CA GLY A 38 8.61 0.07 -10.28
C GLY A 38 9.53 -1.07 -9.80
N ILE A 39 9.23 -1.72 -8.67
CA ILE A 39 10.05 -2.79 -8.13
C ILE A 39 9.75 -4.10 -8.85
N ASP A 40 10.77 -4.67 -9.48
CA ASP A 40 10.73 -6.02 -10.03
C ASP A 40 10.94 -7.10 -8.95
N GLY A 41 10.41 -8.30 -9.22
CA GLY A 41 10.62 -9.46 -8.35
C GLY A 41 9.85 -9.40 -7.02
N LEU A 42 8.77 -8.62 -6.95
CA LEU A 42 7.85 -8.61 -5.82
C LEU A 42 7.17 -9.98 -5.64
N GLU A 43 6.98 -10.40 -4.39
CA GLU A 43 6.26 -11.62 -4.04
C GLU A 43 5.10 -11.31 -3.09
N VAL A 44 3.88 -11.74 -3.44
CA VAL A 44 2.70 -11.56 -2.59
C VAL A 44 2.56 -12.73 -1.61
N VAL A 45 2.38 -12.40 -0.33
CA VAL A 45 2.11 -13.36 0.74
C VAL A 45 0.60 -13.55 0.88
N VAL A 46 0.18 -14.80 0.96
CA VAL A 46 -1.22 -15.19 1.18
C VAL A 46 -1.36 -15.99 2.48
N PRO A 47 -2.50 -15.91 3.19
CA PRO A 47 -3.69 -15.12 2.87
C PRO A 47 -3.52 -13.61 3.14
N ALA A 48 -4.56 -12.82 2.85
CA ALA A 48 -4.60 -11.40 3.22
C ALA A 48 -4.30 -11.21 4.72
N ILE A 49 -3.60 -10.12 5.03
CA ILE A 49 -3.09 -9.84 6.38
C ILE A 49 -4.02 -8.94 7.20
N ASP A 50 -4.89 -8.19 6.53
CA ASP A 50 -5.84 -7.24 7.12
C ASP A 50 -7.02 -6.99 6.16
N VAL A 51 -8.12 -6.48 6.70
CA VAL A 51 -9.24 -5.92 5.94
C VAL A 51 -9.59 -4.54 6.47
N ASP A 52 -10.00 -3.64 5.59
CA ASP A 52 -10.42 -2.30 5.99
C ASP A 52 -11.65 -1.84 5.22
N VAL A 53 -12.50 -1.08 5.89
CA VAL A 53 -13.67 -0.46 5.28
C VAL A 53 -13.65 1.00 5.63
N HIS A 54 -13.56 1.85 4.60
CA HIS A 54 -13.56 3.29 4.79
C HIS A 54 -14.31 3.99 3.65
N ARG A 55 -14.85 5.17 3.95
CA ARG A 55 -15.56 5.99 2.97
C ARG A 55 -14.56 6.83 2.17
N VAL A 56 -14.74 6.82 0.85
CA VAL A 56 -13.99 7.68 -0.08
C VAL A 56 -14.92 8.69 -0.74
N GLU A 57 -14.35 9.83 -1.14
CA GLU A 57 -15.05 10.90 -1.85
C GLU A 57 -14.21 11.36 -3.05
N PRO A 58 -13.99 10.50 -4.06
CA PRO A 58 -13.16 10.84 -5.21
C PRO A 58 -13.85 11.87 -6.12
N PRO A 59 -13.10 12.77 -6.77
CA PRO A 59 -13.67 13.73 -7.71
C PRO A 59 -14.37 13.03 -8.88
N GLY A 60 -15.63 13.39 -9.15
CA GLY A 60 -16.38 12.88 -10.29
C GLY A 60 -17.26 11.65 -10.01
N GLU A 61 -17.27 11.15 -8.77
CA GLU A 61 -18.08 9.99 -8.37
C GLU A 61 -18.85 10.29 -7.07
N GLN A 62 -19.93 9.53 -6.82
CA GLN A 62 -20.61 9.63 -5.53
C GLN A 62 -19.76 9.02 -4.42
N PRO A 63 -19.80 9.58 -3.20
CA PRO A 63 -19.17 8.95 -2.06
C PRO A 63 -19.61 7.50 -1.86
N HIS A 64 -18.65 6.62 -1.66
CA HIS A 64 -18.89 5.18 -1.51
C HIS A 64 -17.88 4.57 -0.54
N LEU A 65 -18.03 3.28 -0.27
CA LEU A 65 -17.09 2.53 0.58
C LEU A 65 -16.05 1.85 -0.27
N HIS A 66 -14.79 2.01 0.10
CA HIS A 66 -13.74 1.07 -0.27
C HIS A 66 -13.77 -0.11 0.71
N LEU A 67 -13.64 -1.31 0.15
CA LEU A 67 -13.53 -2.58 0.89
C LEU A 67 -12.15 -3.16 0.59
N ASP A 68 -11.16 -2.77 1.39
CA ASP A 68 -9.77 -3.15 1.15
C ASP A 68 -9.52 -4.57 1.67
N THR A 69 -9.01 -5.44 0.81
CA THR A 69 -8.32 -6.67 1.22
C THR A 69 -6.83 -6.42 1.11
N ARG A 70 -6.11 -6.43 2.23
CA ARG A 70 -4.73 -5.97 2.29
C ARG A 70 -3.77 -7.15 2.35
N PHE A 71 -2.78 -7.13 1.47
CA PHE A 71 -1.77 -8.18 1.37
C PHE A 71 -0.41 -7.65 1.81
N LEU A 72 0.44 -8.57 2.30
CA LEU A 72 1.86 -8.29 2.42
C LEU A 72 2.52 -8.62 1.08
N VAL A 73 3.25 -7.66 0.53
CA VAL A 73 4.09 -7.84 -0.66
C VAL A 73 5.55 -7.62 -0.25
N LEU A 74 6.39 -8.61 -0.53
CA LEU A 74 7.81 -8.60 -0.18
C LEU A 74 8.63 -8.14 -1.38
N ALA A 75 9.53 -7.18 -1.13
CA ALA A 75 10.51 -6.75 -2.12
C ALA A 75 11.84 -7.52 -1.93
N PRO A 76 12.57 -7.83 -3.01
CA PRO A 76 13.87 -8.45 -2.90
C PRO A 76 14.87 -7.53 -2.19
N ALA A 77 15.86 -8.13 -1.54
CA ALA A 77 16.92 -7.37 -0.88
C ALA A 77 17.65 -6.47 -1.89
N GLY A 78 17.77 -5.18 -1.57
CA GLY A 78 18.41 -4.20 -2.47
C GLY A 78 17.50 -3.68 -3.59
N ALA A 79 16.21 -4.00 -3.57
CA ALA A 79 15.23 -3.35 -4.45
C ALA A 79 15.32 -1.83 -4.32
N THR A 80 15.20 -1.16 -5.47
CA THR A 80 15.09 0.31 -5.55
C THR A 80 13.76 0.63 -6.17
N GLU A 81 13.01 1.51 -5.53
CA GLU A 81 11.73 1.97 -6.04
C GLU A 81 11.88 3.09 -7.09
N GLU A 82 11.11 2.98 -8.16
CA GLU A 82 10.95 4.00 -9.20
C GLU A 82 9.46 4.25 -9.40
N GLY A 83 8.95 5.27 -8.70
CA GLY A 83 7.53 5.60 -8.73
C GLY A 83 7.06 6.11 -10.09
N ASN A 84 5.76 5.97 -10.35
CA ASN A 84 5.14 6.42 -11.60
C ASN A 84 4.52 7.83 -11.47
N GLU A 85 3.72 8.22 -12.47
CA GLU A 85 3.01 9.52 -12.50
C GLU A 85 2.01 9.73 -11.34
N GLU A 86 1.63 8.68 -10.62
CA GLU A 86 0.71 8.75 -9.49
C GLU A 86 1.40 9.16 -8.19
N SER A 87 2.72 9.00 -8.14
CA SER A 87 3.53 9.33 -6.97
C SER A 87 4.23 10.69 -7.10
N ARG A 88 4.41 11.37 -5.96
CA ARG A 88 5.35 12.49 -5.80
C ARG A 88 6.63 12.06 -5.09
N ALA A 89 6.53 11.04 -4.25
CA ALA A 89 7.63 10.45 -3.52
C ALA A 89 7.25 9.02 -3.14
N LEU A 90 8.26 8.18 -2.99
CA LEU A 90 8.15 6.89 -2.32
C LEU A 90 9.09 6.91 -1.11
N ARG A 91 8.69 6.26 -0.03
CA ARG A 91 9.48 6.19 1.21
C ARG A 91 9.28 4.87 1.93
N TRP A 92 10.39 4.18 2.19
CA TRP A 92 10.43 3.09 3.14
C TRP A 92 10.35 3.65 4.57
N VAL A 93 9.39 3.15 5.35
CA VAL A 93 9.13 3.57 6.74
C VAL A 93 9.08 2.39 7.71
N GLY A 94 9.66 2.60 8.89
CA GLY A 94 9.42 1.86 10.12
C GLY A 94 8.25 2.44 10.94
N LEU A 95 8.04 1.93 12.16
CA LEU A 95 7.02 2.46 13.07
C LEU A 95 7.43 3.81 13.65
N GLU A 96 8.73 3.99 13.85
CA GLU A 96 9.39 5.17 14.35
C GLU A 96 9.30 6.36 13.38
N ASP A 97 9.16 6.11 12.07
CA ASP A 97 9.07 7.16 11.05
C ASP A 97 7.68 7.79 10.94
N LEU A 98 6.65 7.16 11.51
CA LEU A 98 5.25 7.48 11.16
C LEU A 98 4.78 8.85 11.66
N ASP A 99 5.36 9.33 12.76
CA ASP A 99 5.06 10.66 13.30
C ASP A 99 5.79 11.78 12.53
N ASP A 100 6.81 11.44 11.74
CA ASP A 100 7.62 12.36 10.93
C ASP A 100 7.13 12.49 9.48
N LEU A 101 6.04 11.81 9.11
CA LEU A 101 5.46 11.92 7.77
C LEU A 101 4.69 13.24 7.63
N ASP A 102 5.05 14.00 6.60
CA ASP A 102 4.33 15.19 6.17
C ASP A 102 3.79 14.97 4.74
N PRO A 103 2.46 15.04 4.53
CA PRO A 103 1.41 15.21 5.54
C PRO A 103 1.23 13.97 6.44
N PRO A 104 0.62 14.13 7.63
CA PRO A 104 0.40 13.01 8.53
C PRO A 104 -0.52 11.95 7.92
N ILE A 105 -0.28 10.69 8.28
CA ILE A 105 -1.10 9.56 7.88
C ILE A 105 -2.32 9.37 8.79
N ASP A 106 -3.39 8.81 8.23
CA ASP A 106 -4.59 8.48 9.00
C ASP A 106 -4.43 7.19 9.83
N PRO A 107 -5.33 6.93 10.80
CA PRO A 107 -5.25 5.73 11.64
C PRO A 107 -5.30 4.41 10.87
N GLY A 108 -6.00 4.35 9.74
CA GLY A 108 -6.09 3.15 8.90
C GLY A 108 -4.75 2.83 8.24
N THR A 109 -4.09 3.85 7.70
CA THR A 109 -2.72 3.74 7.15
C THR A 109 -1.71 3.37 8.23
N ARG A 110 -1.78 3.97 9.42
CA ARG A 110 -0.91 3.59 10.57
C ARG A 110 -1.12 2.12 10.97
N ARG A 111 -2.37 1.66 11.05
CA ARG A 111 -2.71 0.25 11.35
C ARG A 111 -2.12 -0.69 10.30
N LEU A 112 -2.25 -0.34 9.03
CA LEU A 112 -1.69 -1.10 7.92
C LEU A 112 -0.18 -1.27 8.06
N VAL A 113 0.57 -0.20 8.31
CA VAL A 113 2.03 -0.28 8.46
C VAL A 113 2.40 -1.18 9.63
N ALA A 114 1.76 -1.01 10.79
CA ALA A 114 2.00 -1.83 11.97
C ALA A 114 1.71 -3.32 11.72
N ARG A 115 0.58 -3.62 11.06
CA ARG A 115 0.21 -5.00 10.73
C ARG A 115 1.17 -5.62 9.73
N GLY A 116 1.53 -4.91 8.66
CA GLY A 116 2.49 -5.37 7.66
C GLY A 116 3.86 -5.68 8.25
N LEU A 117 4.41 -4.78 9.08
CA LEU A 117 5.69 -5.01 9.76
C LEU A 117 5.65 -6.18 10.75
N ALA A 118 4.53 -6.39 11.45
CA ALA A 118 4.38 -7.53 12.35
C ALA A 118 4.39 -8.85 11.57
N VAL A 119 3.58 -8.97 10.51
CA VAL A 119 3.51 -10.20 9.70
C VAL A 119 4.82 -10.44 8.95
N ALA A 120 5.49 -9.40 8.44
CA ALA A 120 6.78 -9.55 7.77
C ALA A 120 7.84 -10.19 8.68
N ARG A 121 7.84 -9.85 9.98
CA ARG A 121 8.74 -10.49 10.97
C ARG A 121 8.40 -11.95 11.22
N GLU A 122 7.13 -12.33 11.15
CA GLU A 122 6.68 -13.72 11.30
C GLU A 122 7.06 -14.58 10.07
N VAL A 123 7.04 -14.00 8.87
CA VAL A 123 7.35 -14.70 7.61
C VAL A 123 8.86 -14.78 7.34
N ALA A 124 9.63 -13.80 7.81
CA ALA A 124 11.09 -13.76 7.64
C ALA A 124 11.89 -14.51 8.75
N GLY A 125 11.20 -15.05 9.76
CA GLY A 125 11.77 -15.84 10.86
C GLY A 125 11.68 -17.35 10.61
#